data_AF-A0A135LUC2-F1
#
_entry.id   AF-A0A135LUC2-F1
#
_cell.length_a   1.000
_cell.length_b   1.000
_cell.length_c   1.000
_cell.angle_alpha   90.00
_cell.angle_beta   90.00
_cell.angle_gamma   90.00
#
_symmetry.space_group_name_H-M   'P 1'
#
loop_
_entity.id
_entity.type
_entity.pdbx_description
1 polymer ?
#
loop_
_entity_poly.entity_id
_entity_poly.type
_entity_poly.pdbx_seq_one_letter_code
_entity_poly.pdbx_strand_id
1 'polypeptide(L)'
;MPSYRFLAGYPAYERYITEVATGQLVMPGYEYDSNGAAIVHPGEAYCRHEKCKHKIKRAQETRNLRGHLKRHDGGKFAIRAERTGRLTTKEEEDALLWYDSLFATMASPTGGVSPGQSWGELKASI
;
A
#
# COMPACT_ATOMS: atom_id res chain seq x y z
N MET A 1 4.77 8.93 -18.22
CA MET A 1 4.98 9.70 -16.98
C MET A 1 4.02 9.19 -15.91
N PRO A 2 4.41 9.13 -14.61
CA PRO A 2 3.45 8.82 -13.56
C PRO A 2 2.33 9.85 -13.54
N SER A 3 1.09 9.42 -13.32
CA SER A 3 -0.07 10.31 -13.17
C SER A 3 0.06 11.23 -11.95
N TYR A 4 0.93 10.87 -11.00
CA TYR A 4 1.23 11.65 -9.80
C TYR A 4 2.64 12.24 -9.90
N ARG A 5 2.72 13.58 -9.96
CA ARG A 5 3.99 14.30 -10.18
C ARG A 5 5.00 14.11 -9.05
N PHE A 6 4.53 13.98 -7.80
CA PHE A 6 5.41 13.81 -6.63
C PHE A 6 6.16 12.46 -6.64
N LEU A 7 5.72 11.49 -7.44
CA LEU A 7 6.40 10.20 -7.62
C LEU A 7 7.46 10.23 -8.74
N ALA A 8 7.52 11.30 -9.54
CA ALA A 8 8.47 11.39 -10.64
C ALA A 8 9.90 11.47 -10.10
N GLY A 9 10.75 10.50 -10.48
CA GLY A 9 12.12 10.41 -10.01
C GLY A 9 12.26 9.93 -8.55
N TYR A 10 11.18 9.46 -7.91
CA TYR A 10 11.28 8.89 -6.56
C TYR A 10 11.88 7.48 -6.61
N PRO A 11 13.07 7.22 -6.00
CA PRO A 11 13.81 5.98 -6.23
C PRO A 11 13.03 4.70 -5.88
N ALA A 12 12.32 4.69 -4.75
CA ALA A 12 11.53 3.54 -4.34
C ALA A 12 10.37 3.26 -5.32
N TYR A 13 9.74 4.30 -5.87
CA TYR A 13 8.69 4.13 -6.87
C TYR A 13 9.24 3.56 -8.18
N GLU A 14 10.37 4.06 -8.68
CA GLU A 14 11.00 3.54 -9.91
C GLU A 14 11.45 2.08 -9.74
N ARG A 15 11.98 1.75 -8.57
CA ARG A 15 12.33 0.39 -8.18
C ARG A 15 11.09 -0.52 -8.14
N TYR A 16 10.00 -0.06 -7.53
CA TYR A 16 8.72 -0.78 -7.51
C TYR A 16 8.21 -1.08 -8.92
N ILE A 17 8.25 -0.12 -9.84
CA ILE A 17 7.84 -0.34 -11.23
C ILE A 17 8.66 -1.44 -11.90
N THR A 18 9.96 -1.46 -11.64
CA THR A 18 10.88 -2.40 -12.27
C THR A 18 10.78 -3.80 -11.64
N GLU A 19 10.92 -3.88 -10.31
CA GLU A 19 11.03 -5.15 -9.61
C GLU A 19 9.72 -5.95 -9.57
N VAL A 20 8.55 -5.29 -9.60
CA VAL A 20 7.28 -6.04 -9.75
C VAL A 20 7.16 -6.62 -11.15
N ALA A 21 7.59 -5.89 -12.18
CA ALA A 21 7.53 -6.36 -13.56
C ALA A 21 8.46 -7.56 -13.81
N THR A 22 9.62 -7.58 -13.15
CA THR A 22 10.60 -8.69 -13.24
C THR A 22 10.30 -9.83 -12.25
N GLY A 23 9.35 -9.64 -11.33
CA GLY A 23 9.03 -10.60 -10.29
C GLY A 23 10.05 -10.66 -9.14
N GLN A 24 11.00 -9.72 -9.08
CA GLN A 24 11.96 -9.59 -7.98
C GLN A 24 11.29 -9.08 -6.70
N LEU A 25 10.28 -8.22 -6.83
CA LEU A 25 9.48 -7.75 -5.70
C LEU A 25 8.20 -8.56 -5.59
N VAL A 26 8.07 -9.31 -4.48
CA VAL A 26 6.80 -9.93 -4.09
C VAL A 26 5.98 -8.88 -3.36
N MET A 27 4.89 -8.43 -3.97
CA MET A 27 4.03 -7.42 -3.37
C MET A 27 3.33 -7.96 -2.11
N PRO A 28 3.24 -7.17 -1.04
CA PRO A 28 2.43 -7.53 0.13
C PRO A 28 0.95 -7.60 -0.26
N GLY A 29 0.15 -8.26 0.60
CA GLY A 29 -1.31 -8.22 0.49
C GLY A 29 -1.87 -6.79 0.56
N TYR A 30 -3.16 -6.64 0.23
CA TYR A 30 -3.83 -5.37 0.42
C TYR A 30 -3.97 -5.05 1.91
N GLU A 31 -3.72 -3.80 2.26
CA GLU A 31 -4.16 -3.19 3.51
C GLU A 31 -5.63 -2.79 3.34
N TYR A 32 -6.40 -2.78 4.44
CA TYR A 32 -7.82 -2.47 4.41
C TYR A 32 -8.12 -1.30 5.34
N ASP A 33 -9.06 -0.44 4.94
CA ASP A 33 -9.55 0.63 5.80
C ASP A 33 -10.54 0.09 6.85
N SER A 34 -11.05 0.97 7.73
CA SER A 34 -12.01 0.62 8.77
C SER A 34 -13.34 0.07 8.26
N ASN A 35 -13.64 0.23 6.97
CA ASN A 35 -14.83 -0.31 6.33
C ASN A 35 -14.55 -1.65 5.62
N GLY A 36 -13.34 -2.19 5.77
CA GLY A 36 -12.91 -3.41 5.09
C GLY A 36 -12.65 -3.21 3.59
N ALA A 37 -12.47 -1.98 3.13
CA ALA A 37 -12.20 -1.70 1.72
C ALA A 37 -10.69 -1.62 1.47
N ALA A 38 -10.21 -2.30 0.41
CA ALA A 38 -8.79 -2.37 0.08
C ALA A 38 -8.22 -0.99 -0.26
N ILE A 39 -7.07 -0.66 0.32
CA ILE A 39 -6.36 0.59 0.11
C ILE A 39 -5.46 0.45 -1.12
N VAL A 40 -5.71 1.29 -2.13
CA VAL A 40 -4.87 1.40 -3.33
C VAL A 40 -4.16 2.74 -3.29
N HIS A 41 -2.83 2.70 -3.20
CA HIS A 41 -2.01 3.89 -2.99
C HIS A 41 -1.87 4.72 -4.29
N PRO A 42 -1.69 6.04 -4.20
CA PRO A 42 -1.43 6.88 -5.35
C PRO A 42 -0.24 6.35 -6.16
N GLY A 43 -0.42 6.18 -7.47
CA GLY A 43 0.62 5.66 -8.37
C GLY A 43 0.71 4.13 -8.42
N GLU A 44 -0.06 3.41 -7.60
CA GLU A 44 -0.12 1.95 -7.67
C GLU A 44 -0.61 1.53 -9.07
N ALA A 45 0.02 0.48 -9.60
CA ALA A 45 -0.02 0.10 -11.01
C ALA A 45 -0.06 -1.42 -11.21
N TYR A 46 0.21 -2.21 -10.18
CA TYR A 46 0.17 -3.67 -10.24
C TYR A 46 -0.93 -4.21 -9.32
N CYS A 47 -1.57 -5.28 -9.77
CA CYS A 47 -2.59 -5.95 -8.97
C CYS A 47 -1.95 -6.85 -7.93
N ARG A 48 -2.32 -6.67 -6.65
CA ARG A 48 -1.80 -7.46 -5.52
C ARG A 48 -2.74 -8.60 -5.10
N HIS A 49 -3.83 -8.79 -5.82
CA HIS A 49 -4.78 -9.86 -5.52
C HIS A 49 -4.13 -11.24 -5.76
N GLU A 50 -4.14 -12.11 -4.74
CA GLU A 50 -3.40 -13.39 -4.69
C GLU A 50 -3.56 -14.26 -5.95
N LYS A 51 -4.79 -14.35 -6.46
CA LYS A 51 -5.17 -15.20 -7.59
C LYS A 51 -5.15 -14.49 -8.95
N CYS A 52 -4.64 -13.26 -9.01
CA CYS A 52 -4.65 -12.50 -10.25
C CYS A 52 -3.54 -12.94 -11.21
N LYS A 53 -3.94 -13.48 -12.38
CA LYS A 53 -3.03 -13.80 -13.48
C LYS A 53 -2.32 -12.59 -14.10
N HIS A 54 -2.78 -11.37 -13.81
CA HIS A 54 -2.24 -10.12 -14.32
C HIS A 54 -1.40 -9.35 -13.27
N LYS A 55 -0.93 -10.01 -12.20
CA LYS A 55 -0.18 -9.37 -11.11
C LYS A 55 1.07 -8.59 -11.55
N ILE A 56 1.76 -9.05 -12.60
CA ILE A 56 2.92 -8.36 -13.19
C ILE A 56 2.56 -7.46 -14.38
N LYS A 57 1.28 -7.36 -14.76
CA LYS A 57 0.84 -6.50 -15.86
C LYS A 57 0.60 -5.10 -15.32
N ARG A 58 1.46 -4.17 -15.72
CA ARG A 58 1.36 -2.76 -15.34
C ARG A 58 0.09 -2.13 -15.90
N ALA A 59 -0.72 -1.54 -15.03
CA ALA A 59 -1.76 -0.60 -15.40
C ALA A 59 -1.12 0.75 -15.75
N GLN A 60 -1.60 1.39 -16.81
CA GLN A 60 -1.10 2.70 -17.24
C GLN A 60 -1.42 3.80 -16.21
N GLU A 61 -2.54 3.63 -15.47
CA GLU A 61 -3.01 4.58 -14.48
C GLU A 61 -3.62 3.82 -13.29
N THR A 62 -3.54 4.42 -12.10
CA THR A 62 -4.13 3.85 -10.87
C THR A 62 -5.64 3.67 -10.99
N ARG A 63 -6.35 4.54 -11.72
CA ARG A 63 -7.78 4.37 -12.04
C ARG A 63 -8.06 3.06 -12.78
N ASN A 64 -7.19 2.69 -13.72
CA ASN A 64 -7.31 1.44 -14.49
C ASN A 64 -7.07 0.21 -13.59
N LEU A 65 -6.11 0.31 -12.66
CA LEU A 65 -5.92 -0.71 -11.63
C LEU A 65 -7.18 -0.85 -10.76
N ARG A 66 -7.76 0.26 -10.28
CA ARG A 66 -9.00 0.25 -9.49
C ARG A 66 -10.16 -0.40 -10.25
N GLY A 67 -10.33 -0.07 -11.53
CA GLY A 67 -11.32 -0.71 -12.40
C GLY A 67 -11.08 -2.22 -12.59
N HIS A 68 -9.82 -2.63 -12.71
CA HIS A 68 -9.44 -4.04 -12.75
C HIS A 68 -9.80 -4.77 -11.45
N LEU A 69 -9.47 -4.17 -10.30
CA LEU A 69 -9.67 -4.77 -8.99
C LEU A 69 -11.15 -5.05 -8.68
N LYS A 70 -12.06 -4.17 -9.10
CA LYS A 70 -13.51 -4.36 -8.96
C LYS A 70 -14.04 -5.62 -9.65
N ARG A 71 -13.26 -6.28 -10.50
CA ARG A 71 -13.64 -7.52 -11.20
C ARG A 71 -13.21 -8.78 -10.46
N HIS A 72 -12.39 -8.66 -9.41
CA HIS A 72 -12.07 -9.79 -8.54
C HIS A 72 -13.27 -10.17 -7.68
N ASP A 73 -13.24 -11.41 -7.20
CA ASP A 73 -14.26 -12.01 -6.33
C ASP A 73 -15.69 -11.90 -6.86
N GLY A 74 -15.84 -12.02 -8.18
CA GLY A 74 -17.13 -11.90 -8.85
C GLY A 74 -17.78 -10.52 -8.71
N GLY A 75 -16.97 -9.46 -8.56
CA GLY A 75 -17.47 -8.09 -8.42
C GLY A 75 -17.52 -7.58 -6.97
N LYS A 76 -17.10 -8.40 -6.00
CA LYS A 76 -17.26 -8.12 -4.57
C LYS A 76 -16.02 -7.54 -3.89
N PHE A 77 -14.91 -7.43 -4.62
CA PHE A 77 -13.69 -6.85 -4.07
C PHE A 77 -13.89 -5.35 -3.78
N ALA A 78 -14.08 -5.02 -2.51
CA ALA A 78 -14.28 -3.65 -2.05
C ALA A 78 -12.97 -2.86 -2.08
N ILE A 79 -13.00 -1.66 -2.66
CA ILE A 79 -11.84 -0.78 -2.77
C ILE A 79 -12.21 0.55 -2.15
N ARG A 80 -11.33 1.08 -1.29
CA ARG A 80 -11.50 2.40 -0.70
C ARG A 80 -11.74 3.41 -1.81
N ALA A 81 -12.76 4.24 -1.66
CA ALA A 81 -13.15 5.21 -2.67
C ALA A 81 -11.94 6.05 -3.13
N GLU A 82 -11.87 6.30 -4.44
CA GLU A 82 -10.87 7.21 -4.98
C GLU A 82 -11.20 8.62 -4.47
N ARG A 83 -10.21 9.27 -3.85
CA ARG A 83 -10.37 10.65 -3.44
C ARG A 83 -10.41 11.53 -4.68
N THR A 84 -11.41 12.39 -4.76
CA THR A 84 -11.48 13.42 -5.80
C THR A 84 -10.65 14.64 -5.39
N GLY A 85 -10.04 15.31 -6.38
CA GLY A 85 -9.25 16.53 -6.15
C GLY A 85 -7.77 16.28 -5.86
N ARG A 86 -7.09 17.34 -5.42
CA ARG A 86 -5.64 17.33 -5.16
C ARG A 86 -5.34 16.55 -3.88
N LEU A 87 -4.25 15.78 -3.89
CA LEU A 87 -3.71 15.21 -2.65
C LEU A 87 -3.16 16.33 -1.76
N THR A 88 -3.32 16.15 -0.46
CA THR A 88 -2.63 16.97 0.54
C THR A 88 -1.18 16.52 0.63
N THR A 89 -0.29 17.39 1.11
CA THR A 89 1.12 17.06 1.34
C THR A 89 1.26 15.80 2.20
N LYS A 90 0.45 15.67 3.25
CA LYS A 90 0.45 14.48 4.11
C LYS A 90 0.14 13.19 3.34
N GLU A 91 -0.81 13.22 2.41
CA GLU A 91 -1.13 12.02 1.62
C GLU A 91 -0.06 11.70 0.58
N GLU A 92 0.62 12.71 0.05
CA GLU A 92 1.80 12.50 -0.81
C GLU A 92 2.91 11.84 0.01
N GLU A 93 3.20 12.33 1.22
CA GLU A 93 4.18 11.76 2.15
C GLU A 93 3.81 10.34 2.58
N ASP A 94 2.56 10.08 2.97
CA ASP A 94 2.09 8.75 3.36
C ASP A 94 2.25 7.76 2.20
N ALA A 95 2.05 8.20 0.94
CA ALA A 95 2.29 7.37 -0.24
C ALA A 95 3.78 7.09 -0.49
N LEU A 96 4.65 8.09 -0.30
CA LEU A 96 6.11 7.90 -0.41
C LEU A 96 6.62 6.89 0.63
N LEU A 97 6.18 7.04 1.89
CA LEU A 97 6.51 6.13 2.99
C LEU A 97 6.06 4.70 2.68
N TRP A 98 4.88 4.53 2.07
CA TRP A 98 4.43 3.22 1.63
C TRP A 98 5.40 2.60 0.60
N TYR A 99 5.85 3.37 -0.39
CA TYR A 99 6.82 2.87 -1.38
C TYR A 99 8.17 2.49 -0.75
N ASP A 100 8.67 3.28 0.20
CA ASP A 100 9.91 2.93 0.91
C ASP A 100 9.75 1.65 1.73
N SER A 101 8.59 1.47 2.36
CA SER A 101 8.31 0.29 3.18
C SER A 101 8.38 -1.04 2.41
N LEU A 102 8.16 -1.02 1.08
CA LEU A 102 8.29 -2.20 0.22
C LEU A 102 9.73 -2.74 0.17
N PHE A 103 10.72 -1.90 0.45
CA PHE A 103 12.14 -2.22 0.39
C PHE A 103 12.87 -2.07 1.72
N ALA A 104 12.14 -1.66 2.76
CA ALA A 104 12.63 -1.74 4.13
C ALA A 104 12.92 -3.22 4.42
N THR A 105 14.21 -3.57 4.36
CA THR A 105 14.69 -4.91 4.66
C THR A 105 14.12 -5.29 6.01
N MET A 106 13.52 -6.48 6.14
CA MET A 106 13.12 -7.03 7.42
C MET A 106 14.35 -7.08 8.35
N ALA A 107 14.61 -5.99 9.07
CA ALA A 107 15.06 -6.10 10.44
C ALA A 107 13.87 -6.68 11.19
N SER A 108 13.67 -8.00 11.09
CA SER A 108 12.76 -8.72 11.96
C SER A 108 13.14 -8.40 13.40
N PRO A 109 12.29 -7.78 14.23
CA PRO A 109 12.39 -8.05 15.65
C PRO A 109 11.86 -9.48 15.84
N THR A 110 12.78 -10.43 15.93
CA THR A 110 12.53 -11.62 16.74
C THR A 110 12.00 -11.17 18.10
N GLY A 111 10.78 -11.55 18.42
CA GLY A 111 10.21 -11.31 19.75
C GLY A 111 8.72 -11.07 19.66
N GLY A 112 7.94 -12.15 19.69
CA GLY A 112 6.53 -12.03 19.98
C GLY A 112 6.32 -11.34 21.32
N VAL A 113 5.32 -10.48 21.39
CA VAL A 113 4.41 -10.35 22.53
C VAL A 113 3.16 -9.64 22.03
N SER A 114 2.02 -10.25 22.27
CA SER A 114 0.72 -9.61 22.47
C SER A 114 0.01 -10.45 23.54
N PRO A 115 -0.93 -9.92 24.32
CA PRO A 115 -1.20 -8.52 24.67
C PRO A 115 -1.38 -8.33 26.20
N GLY A 116 -1.26 -7.06 26.64
CA GLY A 116 -1.95 -6.58 27.84
C GLY A 116 -1.10 -6.44 29.11
N GLN A 117 -0.86 -5.19 29.50
CA GLN A 117 -0.95 -4.69 30.89
C GLN A 117 -1.32 -3.19 30.79
N SER A 118 -2.53 -2.84 31.17
CA SER A 118 -2.92 -2.34 32.51
C SER A 118 -2.50 -0.88 32.73
N TRP A 119 -3.47 0.01 32.58
CA TRP A 119 -3.41 1.35 33.14
C TRP A 119 -3.54 1.26 34.66
N GLY A 120 -2.51 1.71 35.38
CA GLY A 120 -2.60 1.94 36.81
C GLY A 120 -1.26 1.73 37.51
N GLU A 121 -0.54 2.81 37.77
CA GLU A 121 -0.02 3.07 39.10
C GLU A 121 0.40 4.55 39.23
N LEU A 122 -0.19 5.19 40.24
CA LEU A 122 0.08 6.55 40.68
C LEU A 122 1.49 6.61 41.26
N LYS A 123 2.25 7.64 40.92
CA LYS A 123 3.55 7.91 41.53
C LYS A 123 3.39 8.22 43.03
N ALA A 124 4.25 7.58 43.81
CA ALA A 124 4.44 7.79 45.24
C ALA A 124 5.08 9.16 45.57
N SER A 125 4.67 9.66 46.74
CA SER A 125 5.40 10.41 47.77
C SER A 125 6.58 11.32 47.41
N ILE A 126 6.43 12.61 47.78
CA ILE A 126 7.32 13.31 48.73
C ILE A 126 6.43 14.01 49.75
#